data_AF-A0A380E1U0-F1
#
_entry.id   AF-A0A380E1U0-F1
#
_cell.length_a   1.000
_cell.length_b   1.000
_cell.length_c   1.000
_cell.angle_alpha   90.00
_cell.angle_beta   90.00
_cell.angle_gamma   90.00
#
_symmetry.space_group_name_H-M   'P 1'
#
loop_
_entity.id
_entity.type
_entity.pdbx_description
1 polymer ?
#
loop_
_entity_poly.entity_id
_entity_poly.type
_entity_poly.pdbx_seq_one_letter_code
_entity_poly.pdbx_strand_id
1 'polypeptide(L)'
;MPVVKKDGLAAGKGVIIADTIEAARSAIEIMYGDEEEGTVVFETFLEGEEFSLMTFVNGDLAVPFDCIAQDHKRAFDHDEGPNTGGMGAYCPVPHISDDVLKNLQ
;
A
#
# COMPACT_ATOMS: atom_id res chain seq x y z
N MET A 1 -6.95 14.85 2.27
CA MET A 1 -6.37 13.75 3.07
C MET A 1 -5.06 13.32 2.42
N PRO A 2 -3.91 13.92 2.77
CA PRO A 2 -2.61 13.45 2.31
C PRO A 2 -2.25 12.07 2.90
N VAL A 3 -1.58 11.25 2.11
CA VAL A 3 -0.84 10.08 2.59
C VAL A 3 0.59 10.52 2.85
N VAL A 4 1.03 10.39 4.10
CA VAL A 4 2.40 10.69 4.53
C VAL A 4 3.19 9.39 4.54
N LYS A 5 4.35 9.37 3.87
CA LYS A 5 5.24 8.20 3.85
C LYS A 5 6.65 8.56 4.28
N LYS A 6 7.28 7.70 5.06
CA LYS A 6 8.72 7.72 5.33
C LYS A 6 9.47 7.08 4.17
N ASP A 7 10.47 7.77 3.64
CA ASP A 7 11.37 7.18 2.64
C ASP A 7 12.22 6.06 3.28
N GLY A 8 12.27 4.90 2.63
CA GLY A 8 12.99 3.71 3.11
C GLY A 8 12.13 2.64 3.83
N LEU A 9 12.82 1.63 4.38
CA LEU A 9 12.18 0.47 5.03
C LEU A 9 11.74 0.81 6.46
N ALA A 10 10.45 0.69 6.74
CA ALA A 10 9.85 1.03 8.03
C ALA A 10 9.02 -0.11 8.66
N ALA A 11 9.33 -1.37 8.31
CA ALA A 11 8.67 -2.58 8.85
C ALA A 11 7.13 -2.51 8.87
N GLY A 12 6.53 -1.96 7.82
CA GLY A 12 5.06 -1.84 7.69
C GLY A 12 4.44 -0.64 8.42
N LYS A 13 5.23 0.21 9.08
CA LYS A 13 4.76 1.41 9.81
C LYS A 13 5.11 2.74 9.13
N GLY A 14 5.64 2.68 7.90
CA GLY A 14 6.12 3.86 7.17
C GLY A 14 5.05 4.65 6.42
N VAL A 15 3.77 4.30 6.54
CA VAL A 15 2.68 4.93 5.79
C VAL A 15 1.54 5.28 6.75
N ILE A 16 1.13 6.54 6.78
CA ILE A 16 0.00 7.03 7.57
C ILE A 16 -0.89 7.89 6.68
N ILE A 17 -2.20 7.63 6.72
CA ILE A 17 -3.22 8.46 6.09
C ILE A 17 -3.60 9.55 7.08
N ALA A 18 -3.54 10.81 6.67
CA ALA A 18 -3.81 11.96 7.53
C ALA A 18 -4.96 12.82 6.99
N ASP A 19 -6.00 12.98 7.80
CA ASP A 19 -7.23 13.67 7.39
C ASP A 19 -7.10 15.19 7.49
N THR A 20 -6.17 15.68 8.31
CA THR A 20 -5.88 17.10 8.53
C THR A 20 -4.38 17.40 8.47
N ILE A 21 -4.04 18.69 8.40
CA ILE A 21 -2.63 19.14 8.43
C ILE A 21 -2.00 18.80 9.77
N GLU A 22 -2.74 18.95 10.87
CA GLU A 22 -2.28 18.62 12.22
C GLU A 22 -1.99 17.12 12.34
N ALA A 23 -2.88 16.27 11.83
CA ALA A 23 -2.65 14.82 11.79
C ALA A 23 -1.42 14.45 10.95
N ALA A 24 -1.19 15.15 9.83
CA ALA A 24 -0.01 14.93 8.99
C ALA A 24 1.28 15.33 9.73
N ARG A 25 1.26 16.43 10.49
CA ARG A 25 2.41 16.83 11.34
C ARG A 25 2.69 15.80 12.44
N SER A 26 1.66 15.36 13.17
CA SER A 26 1.81 14.30 14.17
C SER A 26 2.33 12.99 13.56
N ALA A 27 1.89 12.65 12.35
CA ALA A 27 2.37 11.46 11.64
C ALA A 27 3.89 11.53 11.36
N ILE A 28 4.40 12.71 10.95
CA ILE A 28 5.85 12.91 10.74
C ILE A 28 6.60 12.76 12.05
N GLU A 29 6.14 13.38 13.13
CA GLU A 29 6.76 13.26 14.46
C GLU A 29 6.81 11.79 14.93
N ILE A 30 5.75 11.01 14.69
CA ILE A 30 5.70 9.58 15.03
C ILE A 30 6.66 8.76 14.16
N MET A 31 6.78 9.07 12.86
CA MET A 31 7.60 8.30 11.92
C MET A 31 9.11 8.49 12.09
N TYR A 32 9.53 9.68 12.51
CA TYR A 32 10.94 10.05 12.63
C TYR A 32 11.42 10.10 14.09
N GLY A 33 10.53 10.31 15.07
CA GLY A 33 10.91 10.37 16.47
C GLY A 33 11.98 11.43 16.71
N ASP A 34 13.16 11.01 17.18
CA ASP A 34 14.32 11.87 17.43
C ASP A 34 15.27 12.00 16.21
N GLU A 35 14.93 11.43 15.05
CA GLU A 35 15.73 11.60 13.83
C GLU A 35 15.71 13.07 13.37
N GLU A 36 16.88 13.70 13.31
CA GLU A 36 17.00 15.12 12.92
C GLU A 36 16.86 15.36 11.41
N GLU A 37 17.13 14.34 10.58
CA GLU A 37 17.06 14.42 9.13
C GLU A 37 16.30 13.23 8.53
N GLY A 38 15.48 13.49 7.51
CA GLY A 38 14.71 12.47 6.83
C GLY A 38 13.90 13.00 5.65
N THR A 39 13.63 12.13 4.67
CA THR A 39 12.84 12.48 3.48
C THR A 39 11.40 12.02 3.63
N VAL A 40 10.46 12.97 3.68
CA VAL A 40 9.02 12.68 3.73
C VAL A 40 8.43 12.74 2.33
N VAL A 41 7.67 11.72 1.95
CA VAL A 41 6.91 11.70 0.69
C VAL A 41 5.44 11.98 0.98
N PHE A 42 4.86 12.94 0.26
CA PHE A 42 3.44 13.27 0.32
C PHE A 42 2.75 12.80 -0.96
N GLU A 43 1.68 12.03 -0.80
CA GLU A 43 0.86 11.55 -1.91
C GLU A 43 -0.62 11.89 -1.71
N THR A 44 -1.35 11.92 -2.82
CA THR A 44 -2.81 11.99 -2.80
C THR A 44 -3.36 10.63 -2.37
N PHE A 45 -4.30 10.63 -1.43
CA PHE A 45 -5.06 9.43 -1.10
C PHE A 45 -5.87 8.98 -2.31
N LEU A 46 -5.76 7.70 -2.66
CA LEU A 46 -6.51 7.07 -3.74
C LEU A 46 -7.58 6.16 -3.14
N GLU A 47 -8.79 6.26 -3.67
CA GLU A 47 -9.92 5.43 -3.31
C GLU A 47 -10.19 4.40 -4.41
N GLY A 48 -10.51 3.18 -4.02
CA GLY A 48 -10.76 2.08 -4.93
C GLY A 48 -10.42 0.73 -4.31
N GLU A 49 -10.52 -0.32 -5.10
CA GLU A 49 -10.13 -1.67 -4.68
C GLU A 49 -8.62 -1.86 -4.83
N GLU A 50 -7.95 -2.27 -3.76
CA GLU A 50 -6.53 -2.65 -3.79
C GLU A 50 -6.40 -4.08 -4.32
N PHE A 51 -5.45 -4.27 -5.24
CA PHE A 51 -5.02 -5.59 -5.71
C PHE A 51 -3.50 -5.59 -5.97
N SER A 52 -2.94 -6.79 -6.02
CA SER A 52 -1.53 -7.06 -6.33
C SER A 52 -1.41 -7.78 -7.66
N LEU A 53 -0.64 -7.21 -8.59
CA LEU A 53 -0.17 -7.89 -9.80
C LEU A 53 1.31 -8.25 -9.62
N MET A 54 1.60 -9.54 -9.63
CA MET A 54 2.98 -10.05 -9.51
C MET A 54 3.56 -10.31 -10.90
N THR A 55 4.85 -10.06 -11.06
CA THR A 55 5.56 -10.15 -12.35
C THR A 55 6.94 -10.74 -12.16
N PHE A 56 7.32 -11.73 -12.97
CA PHE A 56 8.71 -12.19 -13.07
C PHE A 56 9.51 -11.22 -13.93
N VAL A 57 10.69 -10.81 -13.47
CA VAL A 57 11.55 -9.88 -14.20
C VAL A 57 12.95 -10.46 -14.38
N ASN A 58 13.46 -10.44 -15.61
CA ASN A 58 14.82 -10.82 -15.97
C ASN A 58 15.41 -9.80 -16.96
N GLY A 59 16.15 -8.81 -16.44
CA GLY A 59 16.60 -7.67 -17.24
C GLY A 59 15.41 -6.90 -17.79
N ASP A 60 15.36 -6.75 -19.12
CA ASP A 60 14.27 -6.06 -19.83
C ASP A 60 13.04 -6.94 -20.09
N LEU A 61 13.10 -8.24 -19.75
CA LEU A 61 11.96 -9.16 -19.89
C LEU A 61 11.11 -9.16 -18.62
N ALA A 62 9.84 -8.79 -18.76
CA ALA A 62 8.82 -8.88 -17.71
C ALA A 62 7.71 -9.84 -18.13
N VAL A 63 7.37 -10.80 -17.27
CA VAL A 63 6.29 -11.78 -17.48
C VAL A 63 5.30 -11.67 -16.31
N PRO A 64 4.18 -10.93 -16.47
CA PRO A 64 3.17 -10.78 -15.43
C PRO A 64 2.42 -12.09 -15.21
N PHE A 65 1.84 -12.25 -14.02
CA PHE A 65 0.97 -13.38 -13.71
C PHE A 65 -0.39 -13.21 -14.42
N ASP A 66 -1.03 -14.33 -14.77
CA ASP A 66 -2.34 -14.33 -15.44
C ASP A 66 -3.52 -13.98 -14.50
N CYS A 67 -3.27 -13.89 -13.18
CA CYS A 67 -4.24 -13.43 -12.18
C CYS A 67 -3.65 -12.35 -11.29
N ILE A 68 -4.53 -11.46 -10.81
CA ILE A 68 -4.26 -10.58 -9.68
C ILE A 68 -4.67 -11.26 -8.37
N ALA A 69 -3.97 -10.91 -7.29
CA ALA A 69 -4.31 -11.33 -5.94
C ALA A 69 -4.80 -10.14 -5.12
N GLN A 70 -5.63 -10.39 -4.12
CA GLN A 70 -6.01 -9.40 -3.12
C GLN A 70 -5.64 -9.91 -1.73
N ASP A 71 -5.04 -9.03 -0.93
CA ASP A 71 -4.60 -9.29 0.44
C ASP A 71 -5.44 -8.49 1.42
N HIS A 72 -5.74 -9.10 2.57
CA HIS A 72 -6.44 -8.47 3.68
C HIS A 72 -5.43 -8.12 4.77
N LYS A 73 -5.09 -6.84 4.89
CA LYS A 73 -4.07 -6.38 5.84
C LYS A 73 -4.61 -6.08 7.24
N ARG A 74 -5.92 -5.93 7.40
CA ARG A 74 -6.54 -5.49 8.66
C ARG A 74 -6.73 -6.66 9.61
N ALA A 75 -6.44 -6.43 10.89
CA ALA A 75 -6.40 -7.49 11.90
C ALA A 75 -7.78 -8.10 12.22
N PHE A 76 -8.86 -7.37 11.98
CA PHE A 76 -10.23 -7.78 12.31
C PHE A 76 -11.14 -7.80 11.08
N ASP A 77 -12.30 -8.44 11.23
CA ASP A 77 -13.33 -8.52 10.19
C ASP A 77 -13.77 -7.11 9.73
N HIS A 78 -14.31 -7.02 8.51
CA HIS A 78 -14.78 -5.76 7.90
C HIS A 78 -13.70 -4.68 7.77
N ASP A 79 -12.44 -5.10 7.60
CA ASP A 79 -11.29 -4.22 7.45
C ASP A 79 -11.04 -3.29 8.65
N GLU A 80 -11.37 -3.76 9.85
CA GLU A 80 -11.17 -3.03 11.10
C GLU A 80 -9.84 -3.37 11.80
N GLY A 81 -9.45 -2.50 12.73
CA GLY A 81 -8.25 -2.70 13.55
C GLY A 81 -6.93 -2.24 12.90
N PRO A 82 -5.78 -2.50 13.55
CA PRO A 82 -4.48 -2.06 13.04
C PRO A 82 -4.12 -2.73 11.71
N ASN A 83 -3.35 -2.02 10.88
CA ASN A 83 -2.70 -2.63 9.72
C ASN A 83 -1.67 -3.66 10.18
N THR A 84 -1.68 -4.83 9.54
CA THR A 84 -0.74 -5.93 9.77
C THR A 84 0.09 -6.19 8.50
N GLY A 85 0.99 -7.17 8.55
CA GLY A 85 1.72 -7.62 7.37
C GLY A 85 0.88 -8.42 6.36
N GLY A 86 -0.39 -8.73 6.67
CA GLY A 86 -1.28 -9.58 5.88
C GLY A 86 -1.92 -10.67 6.75
N MET A 87 -3.24 -10.74 6.75
CA MET A 87 -4.05 -11.76 7.45
C MET A 87 -4.45 -12.90 6.52
N GLY A 88 -4.39 -12.68 5.21
CA GLY A 88 -4.72 -13.69 4.21
C GLY A 88 -4.96 -13.05 2.84
N ALA A 89 -4.69 -13.81 1.80
CA ALA A 89 -4.86 -13.37 0.43
C ALA A 89 -5.49 -14.46 -0.44
N TYR A 90 -6.06 -14.07 -1.58
CA TYR A 90 -6.63 -15.00 -2.55
C TYR A 90 -6.34 -14.58 -4.00
N CYS A 91 -6.20 -15.58 -4.89
CA CYS A 91 -6.07 -15.45 -6.35
C CYS A 91 -6.87 -16.60 -7.01
N PRO A 92 -7.60 -16.36 -8.10
CA PRO A 92 -7.85 -15.06 -8.73
C PRO A 92 -8.87 -14.20 -7.96
N VAL A 93 -8.88 -12.89 -8.19
CA VAL A 93 -9.87 -11.96 -7.65
C VAL A 93 -11.06 -11.85 -8.61
N PRO A 94 -12.23 -12.44 -8.30
CA PRO A 94 -13.30 -12.64 -9.30
C PRO A 94 -14.17 -11.40 -9.56
N HIS A 95 -14.09 -10.37 -8.71
CA HIS A 95 -14.92 -9.17 -8.82
C HIS A 95 -14.26 -8.04 -9.62
N ILE A 96 -12.94 -8.13 -9.87
CA ILE A 96 -12.20 -7.20 -10.71
C ILE A 96 -12.15 -7.76 -12.13
N SER A 97 -12.50 -6.93 -13.12
CA SER A 97 -12.55 -7.34 -14.53
C SER A 97 -11.16 -7.66 -15.10
N ASP A 98 -11.08 -8.72 -15.91
CA ASP A 98 -9.89 -9.10 -16.69
C ASP A 98 -9.41 -7.97 -17.63
N ASP A 99 -10.27 -7.00 -17.96
CA ASP A 99 -9.86 -5.83 -18.75
C ASP A 99 -8.81 -4.98 -18.03
N VAL A 100 -8.75 -5.01 -16.69
CA VAL A 100 -7.70 -4.36 -15.91
C VAL A 100 -6.33 -4.95 -16.25
N LEU A 101 -6.23 -6.28 -16.37
CA LEU A 101 -4.99 -6.96 -16.74
C LEU A 101 -4.54 -6.60 -18.15
N LYS A 102 -5.48 -6.51 -19.11
CA LYS A 102 -5.17 -6.15 -20.51
C LYS A 102 -4.62 -4.74 -20.66
N ASN A 103 -5.00 -3.81 -19.80
CA ASN A 103 -4.51 -2.43 -19.84
C ASN A 103 -3.13 -2.25 -19.17
N LEU A 104 -2.67 -3.27 -18.43
CA LEU A 104 -1.39 -3.26 -17.70
C LEU A 104 -0.29 -4.07 -18.42
N GLN A 105 -0.64 -4.80 -19.49
CA GLN A 105 0.24 -5.60 -20.35
C GLN A 105 0.64 -4.82 -21.61
#